data_AF-A0A3C1JB13-F1
#
_entry.id   AF-A0A3C1JB13-F1
#
_cell.length_a   1.000
_cell.length_b   1.000
_cell.length_c   1.000
_cell.angle_alpha   90.00
_cell.angle_beta   90.00
_cell.angle_gamma   90.00
#
_symmetry.space_group_name_H-M   'P 1'
#
loop_
_entity.id
_entity.type
_entity.pdbx_description
1 polymer ?
#
loop_
_entity_poly.entity_id
_entity_poly.type
_entity_poly.pdbx_seq_one_letter_code
_entity_poly.pdbx_strand_id
1 'polypeptide(L)'
;MTENVQAKPAQFQRKTILIKKHLQYRYMALLFLSVLLAFIIVGLDIIWTVSKVVNEHPMMQPLLDEMSSMVPLFGLKIVMYMVMVLIVSAVISHRMAGPIFKFEKSCATVAEGDLAHRVYLRQGDQLTDLQDQFNNMAGAVDEVVKEYEKFRLAAAEAGMKEQAEALSKRVTEIMPKFKI
;
A
#
# COMPACT_ATOMS: atom_id res chain seq x y z
N MET A 1 -47.95 23.96 11.06
CA MET A 1 -47.07 22.77 10.94
C MET A 1 -46.54 22.74 9.52
N THR A 2 -45.33 23.24 9.29
CA THR A 2 -44.66 23.20 7.98
C THR A 2 -43.31 22.57 8.20
N GLU A 3 -43.19 21.29 7.83
CA GLU A 3 -41.97 20.51 7.88
C GLU A 3 -40.91 21.12 6.97
N ASN A 4 -39.76 21.44 7.55
CA ASN A 4 -38.57 21.90 6.86
C ASN A 4 -37.69 20.68 6.57
N VAL A 5 -37.82 20.11 5.37
CA VAL A 5 -36.98 18.98 4.94
C VAL A 5 -35.65 19.54 4.47
N GLN A 6 -34.66 19.59 5.37
CA GLN A 6 -33.29 19.92 5.02
C GLN A 6 -32.69 18.80 4.15
N ALA A 7 -32.41 19.12 2.88
CA ALA A 7 -31.68 18.26 1.97
C ALA A 7 -30.23 18.09 2.44
N LYS A 8 -29.84 16.84 2.74
CA LYS A 8 -28.50 16.42 3.15
C LYS A 8 -27.50 16.71 2.02
N PRO A 9 -26.37 17.41 2.25
CA PRO A 9 -25.43 17.73 1.18
C PRO A 9 -24.78 16.45 0.66
N ALA A 10 -24.79 16.27 -0.66
CA ALA A 10 -24.16 15.15 -1.33
C ALA A 10 -22.65 15.14 -1.02
N GLN A 11 -22.20 14.12 -0.28
CA GLN A 11 -20.80 13.92 0.07
C GLN A 11 -20.04 13.51 -1.19
N PHE A 12 -19.35 14.47 -1.83
CA PHE A 12 -18.44 14.19 -2.94
C PHE A 12 -17.25 13.37 -2.42
N GLN A 13 -17.36 12.04 -2.51
CA GLN A 13 -16.21 11.16 -2.29
C GLN A 13 -15.23 11.39 -3.46
N ARG A 14 -14.10 12.05 -3.17
CA ARG A 14 -13.01 12.23 -4.15
C ARG A 14 -12.48 10.84 -4.55
N LYS A 15 -12.94 10.32 -5.69
CA LYS A 15 -12.51 9.04 -6.28
C LYS A 15 -11.19 9.20 -7.03
N THR A 16 -10.12 9.57 -6.33
CA THR A 16 -8.75 9.44 -6.89
C THR A 16 -8.27 8.02 -6.61
N ILE A 17 -8.63 7.09 -7.50
CA ILE A 17 -8.30 5.65 -7.39
C ILE A 17 -6.79 5.38 -7.57
N LEU A 18 -6.04 6.33 -8.12
CA LEU A 18 -4.62 6.16 -8.47
C LEU A 18 -3.74 7.13 -7.67
N ILE A 19 -3.44 6.75 -6.43
CA ILE A 19 -2.40 7.40 -5.62
C ILE A 19 -1.15 6.53 -5.75
N LYS A 20 -0.10 7.07 -6.39
CA LYS A 20 1.18 6.38 -6.70
C LYS A 20 1.09 5.16 -7.63
N LYS A 21 0.67 5.42 -8.88
CA LYS A 21 0.62 4.47 -10.01
C LYS A 21 1.84 3.55 -10.13
N HIS A 22 3.04 4.08 -9.88
CA HIS A 22 4.28 3.37 -10.11
C HIS A 22 4.47 2.12 -9.22
N LEU A 23 4.12 2.19 -7.93
CA LEU A 23 4.22 1.02 -7.05
C LEU A 23 3.17 -0.04 -7.41
N GLN A 24 1.95 0.43 -7.71
CA GLN A 24 0.84 -0.44 -8.07
C GLN A 24 1.08 -1.23 -9.35
N TYR A 25 1.56 -0.58 -10.42
CA TYR A 25 1.89 -1.26 -11.67
C TYR A 25 3.03 -2.27 -11.52
N ARG A 26 4.04 -1.98 -10.67
CA ARG A 26 5.12 -2.94 -10.42
C ARG A 26 4.61 -4.24 -9.79
N TYR A 27 3.77 -4.16 -8.76
CA TYR A 27 3.21 -5.36 -8.13
C TYR A 27 2.25 -6.11 -9.05
N MET A 28 1.36 -5.39 -9.75
CA MET A 28 0.45 -6.01 -10.71
C MET A 28 1.21 -6.71 -11.84
N ALA A 29 2.24 -6.06 -12.39
CA ALA A 29 3.08 -6.65 -13.43
C ALA A 29 3.85 -7.87 -12.92
N LEU A 30 4.42 -7.81 -11.71
CA LEU A 30 5.14 -8.94 -11.11
C LEU A 30 4.21 -10.15 -10.93
N LEU A 31 3.03 -9.96 -10.35
CA LEU A 31 2.05 -11.04 -10.18
C LEU A 31 1.58 -11.59 -11.53
N PHE A 32 1.20 -10.72 -12.46
CA PHE A 32 0.77 -11.12 -13.80
C PHE A 32 1.85 -11.92 -14.53
N LEU A 33 3.09 -11.43 -14.55
CA LEU A 33 4.21 -12.10 -15.21
C LEU A 33 4.55 -13.44 -14.54
N SER A 34 4.50 -13.51 -13.20
CA SER A 34 4.75 -14.76 -12.48
C SER A 34 3.73 -15.84 -12.83
N VAL A 35 2.46 -15.48 -12.89
CA VAL A 35 1.37 -16.40 -13.25
C VAL A 35 1.43 -16.75 -14.73
N LEU A 36 1.70 -15.79 -15.61
CA LEU A 36 1.87 -16.02 -17.03
C LEU A 36 3.02 -17.00 -17.29
N LEU A 37 4.15 -16.81 -16.62
CA LEU A 37 5.30 -17.71 -16.73
C LEU A 37 4.95 -19.13 -16.27
N ALA A 38 4.19 -19.27 -15.18
CA ALA A 38 3.73 -20.59 -14.72
C ALA A 38 2.84 -21.28 -15.77
N PHE A 39 1.90 -20.56 -16.41
CA PHE A 39 1.11 -21.12 -17.51
C PHE A 39 1.95 -21.51 -18.71
N ILE A 40 2.99 -20.73 -19.05
CA ILE A 40 3.91 -21.06 -20.14
C ILE A 40 4.66 -22.35 -19.81
N ILE A 41 5.23 -22.47 -18.60
CA ILE A 41 5.97 -23.66 -18.18
C ILE A 41 5.07 -24.90 -18.22
N VAL A 42 3.91 -24.83 -17.57
CA VAL A 42 2.96 -25.97 -17.53
C VAL A 42 2.42 -26.28 -18.93
N GLY A 43 2.11 -25.27 -19.74
CA GLY A 43 1.63 -25.46 -21.11
C GLY A 43 2.67 -26.16 -22.00
N LEU A 44 3.93 -25.75 -21.92
CA LEU A 44 5.03 -26.38 -22.65
C LEU A 44 5.26 -27.83 -22.18
N ASP A 45 5.22 -28.07 -20.86
CA ASP A 45 5.37 -29.40 -20.27
C ASP A 45 4.25 -30.36 -20.71
N ILE A 46 3.01 -29.89 -20.73
CA ILE A 46 1.85 -30.66 -21.22
C ILE A 46 2.03 -30.98 -22.71
N ILE A 47 2.35 -30.00 -23.55
CA ILE A 47 2.53 -30.21 -24.99
C ILE A 47 3.66 -31.21 -25.25
N TRP A 48 4.79 -31.07 -24.55
CA TRP A 48 5.93 -31.97 -24.68
C TRP A 48 5.58 -33.39 -24.24
N THR A 49 4.95 -33.54 -23.07
CA THR A 49 4.57 -34.85 -22.51
C THR A 49 3.55 -35.56 -23.39
N VAL A 50 2.49 -34.86 -23.81
CA VAL A 50 1.44 -35.42 -24.66
C VAL A 50 1.99 -35.84 -26.02
N SER A 51 2.83 -35.00 -26.64
CA SER A 51 3.51 -35.34 -27.89
C SER A 51 4.41 -36.57 -27.74
N LYS A 52 5.21 -36.65 -26.66
CA LYS A 52 6.08 -37.80 -26.39
C LYS A 52 5.27 -39.10 -26.26
N VAL A 53 4.24 -39.10 -25.42
CA VAL A 53 3.40 -40.29 -25.16
C VAL A 53 2.74 -40.80 -26.45
N VAL A 54 2.26 -39.90 -27.29
CA VAL A 54 1.56 -40.31 -28.51
C VAL A 54 2.53 -40.80 -29.58
N ASN A 55 3.72 -40.21 -29.68
CA ASN A 55 4.78 -40.72 -30.56
C ASN A 55 5.25 -42.12 -30.16
N GLU A 56 5.30 -42.42 -28.85
CA GLU A 56 5.65 -43.76 -28.33
C GLU A 56 4.49 -44.76 -28.46
N HIS A 57 3.24 -44.28 -28.47
CA HIS A 57 2.04 -45.11 -28.58
C HIS A 57 1.10 -44.60 -29.70
N PRO A 58 1.35 -44.95 -30.97
CA PRO A 58 0.56 -44.45 -32.11
C PRO A 58 -0.94 -44.77 -32.04
N MET A 59 -1.34 -45.79 -31.27
CA MET A 59 -2.75 -46.10 -30.97
C MET A 59 -3.47 -44.96 -30.24
N MET A 60 -2.74 -44.03 -29.61
CA MET A 60 -3.25 -42.86 -28.90
C MET A 60 -3.40 -41.62 -29.81
N GLN A 61 -3.11 -41.73 -31.11
CA GLN A 61 -3.27 -40.61 -32.04
C GLN A 61 -4.67 -39.97 -31.99
N PRO A 62 -5.80 -40.72 -31.91
CA PRO A 62 -7.13 -40.13 -31.81
C PRO A 62 -7.32 -39.27 -30.56
N LEU A 63 -6.57 -39.55 -29.48
CA LEU A 63 -6.61 -38.73 -28.27
C LEU A 63 -6.04 -37.33 -28.51
N LEU A 64 -5.01 -37.18 -29.36
CA LEU A 64 -4.48 -35.86 -29.72
C LEU A 64 -5.51 -35.01 -30.44
N ASP A 65 -6.24 -35.62 -31.38
CA ASP A 65 -7.25 -34.92 -32.15
C ASP A 65 -8.37 -34.42 -31.22
N GLU A 66 -8.81 -35.26 -30.28
CA GLU A 66 -9.80 -34.89 -29.27
C GLU A 66 -9.27 -33.77 -28.36
N MET A 67 -8.03 -33.88 -27.86
CA MET A 67 -7.40 -32.85 -27.03
C MET A 67 -7.26 -31.52 -27.78
N SER A 68 -6.93 -31.57 -29.07
CA SER A 68 -6.77 -30.38 -29.92
C SER A 68 -8.07 -29.58 -30.04
N SER A 69 -9.21 -30.27 -30.06
CA SER A 69 -10.52 -29.63 -30.09
C SER A 69 -10.86 -28.88 -28.79
N MET A 70 -10.26 -29.29 -27.68
CA MET A 70 -10.43 -28.67 -26.36
C MET A 70 -9.52 -27.46 -26.13
N VAL A 71 -8.41 -27.34 -26.87
CA VAL A 71 -7.43 -26.23 -26.79
C VAL A 71 -8.09 -24.85 -26.82
N PRO A 72 -9.00 -24.50 -27.76
CA PRO A 72 -9.59 -23.15 -27.81
C PRO A 72 -10.39 -22.81 -26.54
N LEU A 73 -11.16 -23.77 -26.01
CA LEU A 73 -11.90 -23.58 -24.76
C LEU A 73 -10.96 -23.43 -23.56
N PHE A 74 -9.86 -24.18 -23.53
CA PHE A 74 -8.81 -24.03 -22.53
C PHE A 74 -8.13 -22.66 -22.60
N GLY A 75 -7.80 -22.18 -23.80
CA GLY A 75 -7.24 -20.85 -24.03
C GLY A 75 -8.16 -19.75 -23.50
N LEU A 76 -9.46 -19.86 -23.76
CA LEU A 76 -10.47 -18.93 -23.21
C LEU A 76 -10.47 -18.95 -21.67
N LYS A 77 -10.40 -20.12 -21.04
CA LYS A 77 -10.31 -20.25 -19.57
C LYS A 77 -9.06 -19.57 -19.01
N ILE A 78 -7.91 -19.75 -19.66
CA ILE A 78 -6.66 -19.08 -19.26
C ILE A 78 -6.81 -17.57 -19.35
N VAL A 79 -7.34 -17.04 -20.46
CA VAL A 79 -7.57 -15.59 -20.62
C VAL A 79 -8.49 -15.05 -19.53
N MET A 80 -9.62 -15.72 -19.26
CA MET A 80 -10.53 -15.31 -18.18
C MET A 80 -9.83 -15.31 -16.81
N TYR A 81 -9.02 -16.32 -16.53
CA TYR A 81 -8.25 -16.40 -15.29
C TYR A 81 -7.20 -15.27 -15.21
N MET A 82 -6.49 -14.96 -16.29
CA MET A 82 -5.53 -13.85 -16.33
C MET A 82 -6.19 -12.50 -16.08
N VAL A 83 -7.40 -12.29 -16.63
CA VAL A 83 -8.21 -11.08 -16.34
C VAL A 83 -8.59 -11.04 -14.85
N MET A 84 -9.00 -12.16 -14.26
CA MET A 84 -9.28 -12.24 -12.82
C MET A 84 -8.06 -11.88 -11.98
N VAL A 85 -6.87 -12.40 -12.32
CA VAL A 85 -5.61 -12.08 -11.64
C VAL A 85 -5.29 -10.57 -11.71
N LEU A 86 -5.52 -9.93 -12.85
CA LEU A 86 -5.37 -8.47 -12.99
C LEU A 86 -6.32 -7.70 -12.08
N ILE A 87 -7.58 -8.11 -11.99
CA ILE A 87 -8.58 -7.47 -11.12
C ILE A 87 -8.18 -7.64 -9.65
N VAL A 88 -7.85 -8.86 -9.22
CA VAL A 88 -7.47 -9.16 -7.84
C VAL A 88 -6.20 -8.40 -7.44
N SER A 89 -5.17 -8.43 -8.29
CA SER A 89 -3.92 -7.71 -8.02
C SER A 89 -4.12 -6.20 -7.96
N ALA A 90 -5.00 -5.63 -8.79
CA ALA A 90 -5.35 -4.21 -8.72
C ALA A 90 -6.01 -3.84 -7.38
N VAL A 91 -6.97 -4.66 -6.92
CA VAL A 91 -7.68 -4.44 -5.65
C VAL A 91 -6.72 -4.53 -4.46
N ILE A 92 -5.89 -5.56 -4.41
CA ILE A 92 -4.90 -5.74 -3.32
C ILE A 92 -3.94 -4.56 -3.30
N SER A 93 -3.41 -4.17 -4.47
CA SER A 93 -2.45 -3.08 -4.54
C SER A 93 -3.04 -1.73 -4.12
N HIS A 94 -4.31 -1.47 -4.44
CA HIS A 94 -4.99 -0.25 -4.01
C HIS A 94 -5.10 -0.16 -2.49
N ARG A 95 -5.38 -1.28 -1.80
CA ARG A 95 -5.47 -1.35 -0.33
C ARG A 95 -4.14 -1.12 0.39
N MET A 96 -3.00 -1.17 -0.31
CA MET A 96 -1.67 -0.85 0.23
C MET A 96 -1.19 0.55 -0.16
N ALA A 97 -1.41 0.96 -1.41
CA ALA A 97 -0.88 2.22 -1.94
C ALA A 97 -1.42 3.47 -1.22
N GLY A 98 -2.70 3.44 -0.85
CA GLY A 98 -3.34 4.51 -0.07
C GLY A 98 -2.69 4.71 1.30
N PRO A 99 -2.63 3.67 2.15
CA PRO A 99 -1.93 3.72 3.44
C PRO A 99 -0.48 4.18 3.33
N ILE A 100 0.31 3.65 2.37
CA ILE A 100 1.72 4.04 2.18
C ILE A 100 1.84 5.55 1.92
N PHE A 101 1.02 6.10 1.02
CA PHE A 101 1.02 7.54 0.76
C PHE A 101 0.64 8.35 2.00
N LYS A 102 -0.32 7.85 2.79
CA LYS A 102 -0.73 8.51 4.03
C LYS A 102 0.41 8.52 5.06
N PHE A 103 1.16 7.43 5.20
CA PHE A 103 2.33 7.39 6.08
C PHE A 103 3.42 8.34 5.63
N GLU A 104 3.76 8.41 4.35
CA GLU A 104 4.78 9.37 3.87
C GLU A 104 4.42 10.82 4.19
N LYS A 105 3.15 11.20 3.99
CA LYS A 105 2.67 12.53 4.36
C LYS A 105 2.72 12.75 5.87
N SER A 106 2.40 11.72 6.64
CA SER A 106 2.42 11.79 8.11
C SER A 106 3.83 11.89 8.66
N CYS A 107 4.81 11.19 8.08
CA CYS A 107 6.22 11.34 8.41
C CYS A 107 6.69 12.77 8.14
N ALA A 108 6.31 13.36 7.00
CA ALA A 108 6.64 14.75 6.69
C ALA A 108 6.01 15.72 7.70
N THR A 109 4.75 15.51 8.08
CA THR A 109 4.07 16.32 9.10
C THR A 109 4.76 16.25 10.46
N VAL A 110 5.13 15.05 10.92
CA VAL A 110 5.87 14.87 12.18
C VAL A 110 7.25 15.50 12.10
N ALA A 111 7.97 15.33 10.98
CA ALA A 111 9.29 15.93 10.76
C ALA A 111 9.25 17.47 10.73
N GLU A 112 8.15 18.07 10.28
CA GLU A 112 7.96 19.53 10.36
C GLU A 112 7.73 20.02 11.80
N GLY A 113 7.41 19.14 12.74
CA GLY A 113 7.25 19.45 14.16
C GLY A 113 5.84 19.23 14.73
N ASP A 114 4.88 18.72 13.96
CA ASP A 114 3.58 18.31 14.51
C ASP A 114 3.65 16.90 15.08
N LEU A 115 4.15 16.80 16.32
CA LEU A 115 4.33 15.53 17.04
C LEU A 115 3.01 14.98 17.61
N ALA A 116 1.94 15.78 17.62
CA ALA A 116 0.61 15.34 18.01
C ALA A 116 -0.12 14.62 16.86
N HIS A 117 0.40 14.69 15.63
CA HIS A 117 -0.19 14.03 14.47
C HIS A 117 -0.31 12.52 14.66
N ARG A 118 -1.47 11.96 14.30
CA ARG A 118 -1.76 10.52 14.35
C ARG A 118 -2.34 10.05 13.03
N VAL A 119 -1.99 8.82 12.67
CA VAL A 119 -2.49 8.14 11.47
C VAL A 119 -3.63 7.20 11.86
N TYR A 120 -4.70 7.24 11.05
CA TYR A 120 -5.82 6.30 11.15
C TYR A 120 -6.18 5.80 9.75
N LEU A 121 -6.03 4.51 9.50
CA LEU A 121 -6.37 3.85 8.25
C LEU A 121 -7.85 3.50 8.20
N ARG A 122 -8.38 3.27 7.00
CA ARG A 122 -9.79 2.90 6.85
C ARG A 122 -9.97 1.42 7.16
N GLN A 123 -11.19 1.00 7.51
CA GLN A 123 -11.49 -0.42 7.63
C GLN A 123 -11.19 -1.15 6.31
N GLY A 124 -10.48 -2.27 6.40
CA GLY A 124 -10.09 -3.09 5.26
C GLY A 124 -8.83 -2.63 4.53
N ASP A 125 -8.24 -1.49 4.92
CA ASP A 125 -6.89 -1.13 4.50
C ASP A 125 -5.86 -2.08 5.13
N GLN A 126 -4.74 -2.27 4.43
CA GLN A 126 -3.58 -2.99 4.96
C GLN A 126 -2.73 -2.07 5.84
N LEU A 127 -1.75 -2.63 6.58
CA LEU A 127 -0.78 -1.89 7.39
C LEU A 127 -1.36 -1.25 8.68
N THR A 128 -2.43 -1.83 9.24
CA THR A 128 -2.96 -1.41 10.55
C THR A 128 -1.93 -1.56 11.67
N ASP A 129 -1.10 -2.58 11.64
CA ASP A 129 -0.05 -2.74 12.67
C ASP A 129 0.99 -1.60 12.56
N LEU A 130 1.33 -1.17 11.34
CA LEU A 130 2.21 -0.03 11.11
C LEU A 130 1.58 1.28 11.58
N GLN A 131 0.25 1.42 11.51
CA GLN A 131 -0.46 2.58 12.05
C GLN A 131 -0.21 2.70 13.55
N ASP A 132 -0.39 1.59 14.28
CA ASP A 132 -0.24 1.59 15.72
C ASP A 132 1.22 1.83 16.11
N GLN A 133 2.17 1.20 15.42
CA GLN A 133 3.60 1.45 15.63
C GLN A 133 4.01 2.89 15.31
N PHE A 134 3.49 3.47 14.22
CA PHE A 134 3.74 4.87 13.87
C PHE A 134 3.21 5.82 14.94
N ASN A 135 1.98 5.59 15.42
CA ASN A 135 1.36 6.42 16.45
C ASN A 135 2.10 6.32 17.78
N ASN A 136 2.56 5.13 18.15
CA ASN A 136 3.39 4.91 19.34
C ASN A 136 4.73 5.64 19.22
N MET A 137 5.41 5.51 18.08
CA MET A 137 6.67 6.22 17.82
C MET A 137 6.50 7.74 17.90
N ALA A 138 5.49 8.30 17.21
CA ALA A 138 5.20 9.73 17.24
C ALA A 138 4.88 10.21 18.67
N GLY A 139 4.13 9.42 19.44
CA GLY A 139 3.85 9.70 20.85
C GLY A 139 5.10 9.69 21.74
N ALA A 140 5.98 8.71 21.59
CA ALA A 140 7.23 8.66 22.35
C ALA A 140 8.14 9.86 22.04
N VAL A 141 8.23 10.26 20.77
CA VAL A 141 9.00 11.46 20.38
C VAL A 141 8.37 12.72 20.97
N ASP A 142 7.05 12.86 20.94
CA ASP A 142 6.31 13.98 21.56
C ASP A 142 6.61 14.08 23.06
N GLU A 143 6.58 12.97 23.81
CA GLU A 143 6.90 12.95 25.24
C GLU A 143 8.36 13.35 25.52
N VAL A 144 9.32 12.83 24.77
CA VAL A 144 10.74 13.18 24.93
C VAL A 144 10.96 14.67 24.69
N VAL A 145 10.33 15.24 23.65
CA VAL A 145 10.48 16.67 23.34
C VAL A 145 9.82 17.54 24.41
N LYS A 146 8.68 17.13 25.00
CA LYS A 146 8.08 17.84 26.13
C LYS A 146 8.97 17.87 27.37
N GLU A 147 9.59 16.76 27.72
CA GLU A 147 10.55 16.72 28.84
C GLU A 147 11.78 17.59 28.58
N TYR A 148 12.27 17.58 27.34
CA TYR A 148 13.35 18.45 26.91
C TYR A 148 12.98 19.94 27.02
N GLU A 149 11.75 20.33 26.66
CA GLU A 149 11.29 21.72 26.78
C GLU A 149 11.14 22.18 28.22
N LYS A 150 10.64 21.31 29.11
CA LYS A 150 10.65 21.57 30.56
C LYS A 150 12.06 21.81 31.07
N PHE A 151 13.02 20.97 30.67
CA PHE A 151 14.42 21.13 31.04
C PHE A 151 15.01 22.45 30.51
N ARG A 152 14.72 22.82 29.26
CA ARG A 152 15.18 24.08 28.65
C ARG A 152 14.67 25.30 29.43
N LEU A 153 13.41 25.29 29.86
CA LEU A 153 12.82 26.36 30.67
C LEU A 153 13.48 26.45 32.05
N ALA A 154 13.66 25.31 32.74
CA ALA A 154 14.33 25.28 34.04
C ALA A 154 15.80 25.76 33.96
N ALA A 155 16.53 25.39 32.90
CA ALA A 155 17.89 25.87 32.67
C ALA A 155 17.94 27.40 32.45
N ALA A 156 16.97 27.96 31.73
CA ALA A 156 16.87 29.41 31.54
C ALA A 156 16.64 30.16 32.87
N GLU A 157 15.85 29.59 33.78
CA GLU A 157 15.63 30.14 35.13
C GLU A 157 16.88 30.04 36.01
N ALA A 158 17.67 28.96 35.87
CA ALA A 158 18.91 28.73 36.59
C ALA A 158 20.12 29.56 36.09
N GLY A 159 19.89 30.54 35.21
CA GLY A 159 20.93 31.46 34.72
C GLY A 159 21.58 31.06 33.40
N MET A 160 21.14 29.97 32.75
CA MET A 160 21.66 29.49 31.45
C MET A 160 20.84 30.01 30.26
N LYS A 161 20.37 31.28 30.32
CA LYS A 161 19.44 31.84 29.33
C LYS A 161 19.97 31.80 27.90
N GLU A 162 21.22 32.20 27.67
CA GLU A 162 21.82 32.20 26.33
C GLU A 162 21.86 30.80 25.71
N GLN A 163 22.20 29.79 26.51
CA GLN A 163 22.25 28.39 26.06
C GLN A 163 20.85 27.86 25.75
N ALA A 164 19.86 28.18 26.61
CA ALA A 164 18.47 27.80 26.38
C ALA A 164 17.87 28.45 25.12
N GLU A 165 18.21 29.70 24.83
CA GLU A 165 17.79 30.40 23.60
C GLU A 165 18.48 29.84 22.35
N ALA A 166 19.81 29.61 22.41
CA ALA A 166 20.55 28.99 21.32
C ALA A 166 19.99 27.60 20.98
N LEU A 167 19.64 26.84 22.02
CA LEU A 167 19.05 25.52 21.91
C LEU A 167 17.64 25.57 21.28
N SER A 168 16.80 26.52 21.71
CA SER A 168 15.48 26.75 21.11
C SER A 168 15.58 27.10 19.63
N LYS A 169 16.51 27.99 19.25
CA LYS A 169 16.75 28.32 17.83
C LYS A 169 17.11 27.08 17.02
N ARG A 170 18.01 26.25 17.55
CA ARG A 170 18.44 25.01 16.87
C ARG A 170 17.30 24.00 16.71
N VAL A 171 16.40 23.89 17.69
CA VAL A 171 15.21 23.04 17.57
C VAL A 171 14.28 23.56 16.49
N THR A 172 14.05 24.87 16.41
CA THR A 172 13.23 25.48 15.35
C THR A 172 13.85 25.29 13.96
N GLU A 173 15.19 25.24 13.85
CA GLU A 173 15.85 24.90 12.57
C GLU A 173 15.60 23.44 12.15
N ILE A 174 15.51 22.52 13.11
CA ILE A 174 15.25 21.09 12.85
C ILE A 174 13.75 20.83 12.61
N MET A 175 12.88 21.41 13.44
CA MET A 175 11.42 21.24 13.42
C MET A 175 10.72 22.62 13.40
N PRO A 176 10.58 23.24 12.22
CA PRO A 176 10.18 24.65 12.09
C PRO A 176 8.76 24.98 12.55
N LYS A 177 7.89 23.97 12.62
CA LYS A 177 6.50 24.13 13.07
C LYS A 177 6.25 23.50 14.43
N PHE A 178 7.30 23.10 15.15
CA PHE A 178 7.14 22.55 16.49
C PHE A 178 6.46 23.56 17.42
N LYS A 179 5.41 23.12 18.10
CA LYS A 179 4.67 23.90 19.09
C LYS A 179 4.55 23.06 20.35
N ILE A 180 4.82 23.71 21.48
CA ILE A 180 4.64 23.17 22.83
C ILE A 180 3.20 23.37 23.25
#